data_AF-A0A928KGN2-F1
#
_entry.id   AF-A0A928KGN2-F1
#
_cell.length_a   1.000
_cell.length_b   1.000
_cell.length_c   1.000
_cell.angle_alpha   90.00
_cell.angle_beta   90.00
_cell.angle_gamma   90.00
#
_symmetry.space_group_name_H-M   'P 1'
#
loop_
_entity.id
_entity.type
_entity.pdbx_description
1 polymer ?
#
loop_
_entity_poly.entity_id
_entity_poly.type
_entity_poly.pdbx_seq_one_letter_code
_entity_poly.pdbx_strand_id
1 'polypeptide(L)'
;MRKNLFIKMLSLFLSVSVVFLFCGCNGLKRGGFNTGEGKGKNNLSISGEGRVNNFSFSANESQTIEFSSKSVDVVLKTVNEQTADYFLSHLYDLNEVKKRLNFNASVKSHKYSALNEADELDADYLTDIVIKNNDDFLAEKSYRYEKPTRDYILDIAGLIVDTVNIMKSKYPDIDWQRVYCNLGNLKILYNVGMLSYAQVSEDMILSVSKNNTEIVLNMKGENGFRNVLIHETMHIIQMGCECENIENCSRRAGISLYWDDFSLNTTDWVWFVEGSAERNMCNITGDAATTYQYKMDYICSFTMSLLLKNDIKPDTMETITFYDDPELLFNAFDCKTEAEREEILNLMITLNILQMQPENFYEAYKKATGINVTENDETQNEFSYSLKPAVCITLSKYFFKSLVAFLEKETVTVNDLCFLLTLYEGHLNQHLKFNDQSKYDINKPFFDSYLAMRNALFSAIKKENPDVDLKTAFAEYNITALEKSLLNAELSMLSADKRAFLAERAEWQAGLSGLGVKLASDK
;
A
#
# COMPACT_ATOMS: atom_id res chain seq x y z
N MET A 1 35.90 -0.46 -8.02
CA MET A 1 34.68 -1.27 -7.72
C MET A 1 34.07 -0.98 -6.35
N ARG A 2 34.78 -1.10 -5.21
CA ARG A 2 34.18 -0.87 -3.87
C ARG A 2 33.64 0.55 -3.58
N LYS A 3 34.15 1.59 -4.26
CA LYS A 3 33.64 2.98 -4.10
C LYS A 3 32.25 3.20 -4.72
N ASN A 4 31.90 2.50 -5.80
CA ASN A 4 30.58 2.67 -6.44
C ASN A 4 29.45 1.96 -5.68
N LEU A 5 29.75 0.87 -4.96
CA LEU A 5 28.78 0.19 -4.11
C LEU A 5 28.44 1.02 -2.85
N PHE A 6 29.45 1.69 -2.28
CA PHE A 6 29.26 2.58 -1.14
C PHE A 6 28.45 3.83 -1.49
N ILE A 7 28.67 4.41 -2.68
CA ILE A 7 27.88 5.56 -3.17
C ILE A 7 26.43 5.15 -3.47
N LYS A 8 26.20 3.96 -4.04
CA LYS A 8 24.85 3.41 -4.29
C LYS A 8 24.07 3.08 -3.00
N MET A 9 24.75 2.56 -1.99
CA MET A 9 24.13 2.41 -0.66
C MET A 9 23.83 3.78 -0.04
N LEU A 10 24.75 4.74 -0.15
CA LEU A 10 24.57 6.07 0.43
C LEU A 10 23.41 6.84 -0.22
N SER A 11 23.16 6.69 -1.53
CA SER A 11 22.00 7.31 -2.20
C SER A 11 20.67 6.64 -1.84
N LEU A 12 20.66 5.32 -1.60
CA LEU A 12 19.52 4.61 -1.03
C LEU A 12 19.25 5.04 0.44
N PHE A 13 20.30 5.29 1.23
CA PHE A 13 20.18 5.77 2.61
C PHE A 13 19.79 7.27 2.69
N LEU A 14 20.24 8.11 1.76
CA LEU A 14 19.88 9.53 1.72
C LEU A 14 18.44 9.74 1.25
N SER A 15 17.92 8.94 0.32
CA SER A 15 16.51 8.99 -0.08
C SER A 15 15.56 8.56 1.05
N VAL A 16 15.96 7.60 1.89
CA VAL A 16 15.21 7.24 3.12
C VAL A 16 15.34 8.32 4.21
N SER A 17 16.49 9.00 4.33
CA SER A 17 16.73 9.98 5.42
C SER A 17 16.18 11.38 5.14
N VAL A 18 16.09 11.81 3.87
CA VAL A 18 15.60 13.16 3.51
C VAL A 18 14.08 13.29 3.68
N VAL A 19 13.34 12.18 3.66
CA VAL A 19 11.90 12.16 3.97
C VAL A 19 11.62 12.54 5.44
N PHE A 20 12.60 12.43 6.35
CA PHE A 20 12.41 12.65 7.79
C PHE A 20 12.54 14.10 8.28
N LEU A 21 12.95 15.06 7.44
CA LEU A 21 13.22 16.44 7.90
C LEU A 21 12.12 17.48 7.62
N PHE A 22 11.01 17.13 6.97
CA PHE A 22 9.94 18.11 6.63
C PHE A 22 8.51 17.73 7.02
N CYS A 23 8.31 16.96 8.10
CA CYS A 23 7.00 16.84 8.76
C CYS A 23 6.92 17.76 9.99
N GLY A 24 6.98 19.07 9.76
CA GLY A 24 6.63 20.07 10.76
C GLY A 24 5.19 20.52 10.59
N CYS A 25 4.24 19.93 11.33
CA CYS A 25 2.94 20.54 11.57
C CYS A 25 2.55 20.46 13.05
N ASN A 26 2.28 21.64 13.59
CA ASN A 26 1.83 21.95 14.94
C ASN A 26 0.67 21.06 15.41
N GLY A 27 0.90 20.29 16.46
CA GLY A 27 -0.12 19.56 17.21
C GLY A 27 -0.28 20.13 18.62
N LEU A 28 -1.48 20.61 18.93
CA LEU A 28 -1.89 21.22 20.19
C LEU A 28 -1.58 20.39 21.44
N LYS A 29 -1.11 21.10 22.48
CA LYS A 29 -1.02 20.62 23.87
C LYS A 29 -2.37 20.07 24.35
N ARG A 30 -2.36 18.84 24.86
CA ARG A 30 -3.27 18.41 25.94
C ARG A 30 -2.43 17.76 27.03
N GLY A 31 -2.50 18.35 28.22
CA GLY A 31 -1.72 17.96 29.38
C GLY A 31 -2.33 16.81 30.16
N GLY A 32 -1.51 16.25 31.06
CA GLY A 32 -1.93 15.30 32.07
C GLY A 32 -0.82 14.34 32.45
N PHE A 33 0.10 14.80 33.32
CA PHE A 33 1.04 13.94 34.04
C PHE A 33 0.28 13.00 34.98
N ASN A 34 0.65 11.72 35.00
CA ASN A 34 0.64 10.93 36.23
C ASN A 34 1.72 9.85 36.15
N THR A 35 2.72 9.98 37.00
CA THR A 35 3.82 9.04 37.23
C THR A 35 3.34 7.93 38.16
N GLY A 36 3.43 6.69 37.72
CA GLY A 36 3.24 5.50 38.56
C GLY A 36 4.25 4.44 38.16
N GLU A 37 5.28 4.24 38.98
CA GLU A 37 6.23 3.15 38.88
C GLU A 37 5.51 1.79 39.05
N GLY A 38 5.75 0.87 38.12
CA GLY A 38 5.24 -0.49 38.21
C GLY A 38 6.10 -1.45 37.38
N LYS A 39 7.03 -2.15 38.03
CA LYS A 39 7.70 -3.33 37.49
C LYS A 39 6.66 -4.41 37.24
N GLY A 40 6.22 -4.56 36.00
CA GLY A 40 5.36 -5.65 35.53
C GLY A 40 6.09 -6.48 34.49
N LYS A 41 6.04 -7.81 34.60
CA LYS A 41 6.46 -8.71 33.53
C LYS A 41 5.56 -8.46 32.32
N ASN A 42 6.13 -7.95 31.24
CA ASN A 42 5.44 -7.59 30.01
C ASN A 42 5.10 -8.85 29.21
N ASN A 43 3.95 -9.48 29.51
CA ASN A 43 3.29 -10.32 28.51
C ASN A 43 2.60 -9.37 27.52
N LEU A 44 3.30 -9.05 26.43
CA LEU A 44 2.80 -8.26 25.30
C LEU A 44 1.77 -9.07 24.51
N SER A 45 0.55 -9.20 25.03
CA SER A 45 -0.55 -9.82 24.29
C SER A 45 -0.99 -8.89 23.16
N ILE A 46 -1.02 -9.38 21.92
CA ILE A 46 -1.69 -8.73 20.81
C ILE A 46 -3.21 -8.80 21.07
N SER A 47 -3.78 -7.76 21.69
CA SER A 47 -5.23 -7.60 21.70
C SER A 47 -5.67 -7.24 20.28
N GLY A 48 -6.12 -8.22 19.51
CA GLY A 48 -6.73 -8.05 18.19
C GLY A 48 -8.10 -7.35 18.24
N GLU A 49 -8.27 -6.37 19.12
CA GLU A 49 -9.42 -5.48 19.07
C GLU A 49 -9.18 -4.54 17.88
N GLY A 50 -9.74 -4.94 16.73
CA GLY A 50 -9.69 -4.15 15.52
C GLY A 50 -10.10 -2.71 15.79
N ARG A 51 -9.54 -1.79 15.01
CA ARG A 51 -9.81 -0.35 15.07
C ARG A 51 -11.31 -0.10 15.25
N VAL A 52 -11.69 0.51 16.37
CA VAL A 52 -13.09 0.90 16.61
C VAL A 52 -13.40 2.03 15.64
N ASN A 53 -14.04 1.69 14.52
CA ASN A 53 -14.49 2.70 13.56
C ASN A 53 -15.45 3.65 14.27
N ASN A 54 -15.13 4.95 14.25
CA ASN A 54 -16.02 5.95 14.79
C ASN A 54 -17.20 6.24 13.87
N PHE A 55 -17.27 5.60 12.70
CA PHE A 55 -18.37 5.74 11.76
C PHE A 55 -19.19 4.46 11.59
N SER A 56 -20.50 4.63 11.48
CA SER A 56 -21.48 3.57 11.16
C SER A 56 -22.47 4.04 10.10
N PHE A 57 -23.05 3.09 9.36
CA PHE A 57 -24.00 3.37 8.28
C PHE A 57 -25.43 3.42 8.84
N SER A 58 -26.21 4.43 8.44
CA SER A 58 -27.61 4.56 8.82
C SER A 58 -28.52 4.02 7.72
N ALA A 59 -29.60 3.33 8.08
CA ALA A 59 -30.71 3.09 7.15
C ALA A 59 -31.20 4.43 6.60
N ASN A 60 -31.49 4.50 5.30
CA ASN A 60 -32.00 5.70 4.67
C ASN A 60 -33.20 5.38 3.76
N GLU A 61 -34.16 6.31 3.65
CA GLU A 61 -35.34 6.16 2.79
C GLU A 61 -35.06 6.67 1.36
N SER A 62 -33.84 6.47 0.86
CA SER A 62 -33.45 6.95 -0.47
C SER A 62 -34.02 6.04 -1.57
N GLN A 63 -34.37 6.64 -2.70
CA GLN A 63 -34.90 5.90 -3.85
C GLN A 63 -33.86 4.88 -4.37
N THR A 64 -34.33 3.67 -4.68
CA THR A 64 -33.52 2.63 -5.33
C THR A 64 -33.29 2.94 -6.80
N ILE A 65 -32.12 2.59 -7.31
CA ILE A 65 -31.71 2.78 -8.70
C ILE A 65 -31.96 1.48 -9.47
N GLU A 66 -32.69 1.56 -10.58
CA GLU A 66 -32.71 0.52 -11.61
C GLU A 66 -31.49 0.67 -12.54
N PHE A 67 -30.78 -0.42 -12.81
CA PHE A 67 -29.61 -0.41 -13.69
C PHE A 67 -29.48 -1.72 -14.49
N SER A 68 -29.79 -1.68 -15.78
CA SER A 68 -29.79 -2.86 -16.65
C SER A 68 -28.42 -3.16 -17.29
N SER A 69 -28.25 -4.38 -17.80
CA SER A 69 -27.09 -4.79 -18.60
C SER A 69 -26.85 -3.89 -19.82
N LYS A 70 -27.91 -3.35 -20.43
CA LYS A 70 -27.79 -2.37 -21.53
C LYS A 70 -27.16 -1.06 -21.07
N SER A 71 -27.47 -0.63 -19.84
CA SER A 71 -26.85 0.56 -19.24
C SER A 71 -25.40 0.30 -18.86
N VAL A 72 -25.07 -0.91 -18.40
CA VAL A 72 -23.67 -1.37 -18.22
C VAL A 72 -22.88 -1.20 -19.52
N ASP A 73 -23.37 -1.75 -20.63
CA ASP A 73 -22.67 -1.67 -21.93
C ASP A 73 -22.41 -0.22 -22.38
N VAL A 74 -23.38 0.68 -22.17
CA VAL A 74 -23.26 2.10 -22.53
C VAL A 74 -22.15 2.77 -21.72
N VAL A 75 -22.10 2.55 -20.40
CA VAL A 75 -21.08 3.16 -19.54
C VAL A 75 -19.72 2.54 -19.81
N LEU A 76 -19.63 1.21 -19.91
CA LEU A 76 -18.37 0.50 -20.18
C LEU A 76 -17.76 0.91 -21.52
N LYS A 77 -18.57 1.20 -22.54
CA LYS A 77 -18.07 1.76 -23.79
C LYS A 77 -17.32 3.07 -23.55
N THR A 78 -17.93 4.03 -22.86
CA THR A 78 -17.28 5.31 -22.55
C THR A 78 -16.03 5.14 -21.67
N VAL A 79 -16.09 4.25 -20.68
CA VAL A 79 -14.95 3.95 -19.80
C VAL A 79 -13.76 3.36 -20.57
N ASN A 80 -14.03 2.42 -21.49
CA ASN A 80 -12.99 1.78 -22.29
C ASN A 80 -12.42 2.70 -23.38
N GLU A 81 -13.17 3.71 -23.81
CA GLU A 81 -12.69 4.77 -24.72
C GLU A 81 -11.74 5.76 -24.02
N GLN A 82 -11.70 5.80 -22.69
CA GLN A 82 -10.75 6.67 -21.96
C GLN A 82 -9.33 6.10 -22.00
N THR A 83 -8.39 6.93 -22.43
CA THR A 83 -6.97 6.58 -22.53
C THR A 83 -6.16 7.24 -21.43
N ALA A 84 -5.41 6.45 -20.66
CA ALA A 84 -4.40 6.96 -19.73
C ALA A 84 -3.08 7.15 -20.49
N ASP A 85 -2.71 8.41 -20.75
CA ASP A 85 -1.45 8.73 -21.44
C ASP A 85 -0.26 8.68 -20.48
N TYR A 86 0.34 7.50 -20.35
CA TYR A 86 1.60 7.32 -19.66
C TYR A 86 2.76 7.79 -20.55
N PHE A 87 3.00 9.11 -20.57
CA PHE A 87 3.98 9.74 -21.47
C PHE A 87 5.41 9.20 -21.34
N LEU A 88 5.76 8.58 -20.20
CA LEU A 88 7.06 7.96 -19.95
C LEU A 88 7.13 6.47 -20.34
N SER A 89 6.04 5.87 -20.80
CA SER A 89 5.95 4.43 -21.15
C SER A 89 7.04 3.97 -22.12
N HIS A 90 7.47 4.85 -23.02
CA HIS A 90 8.56 4.60 -23.96
C HIS A 90 9.92 4.35 -23.28
N LEU A 91 10.11 4.74 -22.02
CA LEU A 91 11.32 4.49 -21.23
C LEU A 91 11.23 3.21 -20.39
N TYR A 92 10.06 2.59 -20.27
CA TYR A 92 9.85 1.52 -19.27
C TYR A 92 10.35 0.14 -19.71
N ASP A 93 10.55 -0.07 -21.01
CA ASP A 93 10.86 -1.36 -21.62
C ASP A 93 9.88 -2.47 -21.19
N LEU A 94 8.60 -2.29 -21.51
CA LEU A 94 7.55 -3.24 -21.10
C LEU A 94 7.77 -4.67 -21.61
N ASN A 95 8.49 -4.84 -22.72
CA ASN A 95 8.83 -6.17 -23.22
C ASN A 95 9.79 -6.89 -22.27
N GLU A 96 10.85 -6.21 -21.82
CA GLU A 96 11.75 -6.80 -20.83
C GLU A 96 11.05 -6.97 -19.47
N VAL A 97 10.20 -6.02 -19.04
CA VAL A 97 9.38 -6.16 -17.82
C VAL A 97 8.56 -7.45 -17.85
N LYS A 98 7.79 -7.69 -18.92
CA LYS A 98 6.95 -8.89 -19.06
C LYS A 98 7.77 -10.17 -19.03
N LYS A 99 8.92 -10.19 -19.71
CA LYS A 99 9.84 -11.33 -19.69
C LYS A 99 10.39 -11.61 -18.29
N ARG A 100 10.71 -10.55 -17.52
CA ARG A 100 11.28 -10.65 -16.17
C ARG A 100 10.24 -11.05 -15.13
N LEU A 101 8.99 -10.63 -15.29
CA LEU A 101 7.88 -11.06 -14.43
C LEU A 101 7.48 -12.51 -14.67
N ASN A 102 7.66 -13.02 -15.89
CA ASN A 102 7.42 -14.43 -16.23
C ASN A 102 8.64 -15.32 -15.88
N PHE A 103 9.12 -15.25 -14.65
CA PHE A 103 10.17 -16.13 -14.14
C PHE A 103 9.54 -17.28 -13.34
N ASN A 104 10.19 -18.45 -13.34
CA ASN A 104 9.75 -19.59 -12.56
C ASN A 104 10.87 -20.00 -11.60
N ALA A 105 10.70 -19.66 -10.33
CA ALA A 105 11.58 -20.12 -9.27
C ALA A 105 11.03 -21.43 -8.72
N SER A 106 11.70 -22.55 -8.99
CA SER A 106 11.33 -23.85 -8.41
C SER A 106 12.19 -24.15 -7.18
N VAL A 107 11.59 -24.22 -6.00
CA VAL A 107 12.27 -24.69 -4.79
C VAL A 107 12.09 -26.21 -4.68
N LYS A 108 13.20 -26.96 -4.74
CA LYS A 108 13.16 -28.42 -4.56
C LYS A 108 13.08 -28.82 -3.08
N SER A 109 13.74 -28.05 -2.22
CA SER A 109 13.78 -28.25 -0.77
C SER A 109 14.26 -26.96 -0.10
N HIS A 110 13.62 -26.59 1.01
CA HIS A 110 14.10 -25.49 1.84
C HIS A 110 15.29 -25.93 2.70
N LYS A 111 16.31 -25.07 2.79
CA LYS A 111 17.55 -25.34 3.53
C LYS A 111 17.41 -25.15 5.03
N TYR A 112 16.49 -24.28 5.46
CA TYR A 112 16.23 -23.99 6.87
C TYR A 112 14.75 -24.21 7.19
N SER A 113 14.46 -24.31 8.49
CA SER A 113 13.10 -24.31 9.02
C SER A 113 13.11 -23.65 10.40
N ALA A 114 12.07 -22.89 10.70
CA ALA A 114 11.78 -22.33 12.01
C ALA A 114 10.76 -23.16 12.81
N LEU A 115 10.38 -24.34 12.31
CA LEU A 115 9.42 -25.22 12.99
C LEU A 115 10.14 -26.16 13.96
N ASN A 116 9.55 -26.31 15.15
CA ASN A 116 10.03 -27.23 16.18
C ASN A 116 9.70 -28.69 15.83
N GLU A 117 10.03 -29.64 16.72
CA GLU A 117 9.77 -31.07 16.51
C GLU A 117 8.27 -31.42 16.39
N ALA A 118 7.38 -30.55 16.87
CA ALA A 118 5.93 -30.69 16.76
C ALA A 118 5.35 -30.03 15.49
N ASP A 119 6.21 -29.53 14.58
CA ASP A 119 5.83 -28.78 13.38
C ASP A 119 5.14 -27.44 13.68
N GLU A 120 5.46 -26.85 14.83
CA GLU A 120 4.90 -25.57 15.30
C GLU A 120 5.95 -24.45 15.27
N LEU A 121 5.51 -23.23 14.97
CA LEU A 121 6.32 -22.03 15.10
C LEU A 121 6.20 -21.50 16.53
N ASP A 122 7.30 -21.53 17.27
CA ASP A 122 7.40 -21.18 18.69
C ASP A 122 8.51 -20.14 18.96
N ALA A 123 8.27 -19.25 19.93
CA ALA A 123 9.17 -18.13 20.23
C ALA A 123 10.49 -18.57 20.87
N ASP A 124 10.47 -19.54 21.78
CA ASP A 124 11.69 -20.05 22.40
C ASP A 124 12.56 -20.79 21.37
N TYR A 125 11.92 -21.60 20.53
CA TYR A 125 12.62 -22.30 19.46
C TYR A 125 13.22 -21.35 18.41
N LEU A 126 12.46 -20.33 17.98
CA LEU A 126 12.98 -19.31 17.07
C LEU A 126 14.13 -18.51 17.71
N THR A 127 14.07 -18.24 19.02
CA THR A 127 15.14 -17.58 19.77
C THR A 127 16.44 -18.38 19.72
N ASP A 128 16.37 -19.70 19.89
CA ASP A 128 17.54 -20.58 19.82
C ASP A 128 18.16 -20.61 18.43
N ILE A 129 17.33 -20.65 17.37
CA ILE A 129 17.78 -20.52 15.98
C ILE A 129 18.50 -19.19 15.77
N VAL A 130 17.89 -18.08 16.17
CA VAL A 130 18.45 -16.73 15.97
C VAL A 130 19.78 -16.57 16.72
N ILE A 131 19.88 -17.08 17.95
CA ILE A 131 21.13 -17.02 18.73
C ILE A 131 22.26 -17.75 18.01
N LYS A 132 21.98 -18.95 17.50
CA LYS A 132 22.95 -19.73 16.73
C LYS A 132 23.36 -18.98 15.45
N ASN A 133 22.39 -18.50 14.68
CA ASN A 133 22.64 -17.77 13.43
C ASN A 133 23.43 -16.46 13.67
N ASN A 134 23.15 -15.77 14.77
CA ASN A 134 23.89 -14.57 15.19
C ASN A 134 25.34 -14.90 15.53
N ASP A 135 25.59 -15.99 16.26
CA ASP A 135 26.94 -16.43 16.62
C ASP A 135 27.76 -16.81 15.39
N ASP A 136 27.16 -17.58 14.48
CA ASP A 136 27.79 -17.97 13.21
C ASP A 136 28.12 -16.72 12.35
N PHE A 137 27.19 -15.76 12.26
CA PHE A 137 27.39 -14.53 11.48
C PHE A 137 28.47 -13.61 12.07
N LEU A 138 28.45 -13.40 13.39
CA LEU A 138 29.39 -12.50 14.06
C LEU A 138 30.82 -13.05 14.12
N ALA A 139 31.00 -14.37 14.05
CA ALA A 139 32.31 -14.99 13.91
C ALA A 139 33.01 -14.58 12.60
N GLU A 140 32.25 -14.30 11.54
CA GLU A 140 32.77 -13.93 10.21
C GLU A 140 32.73 -12.42 9.92
N LYS A 141 31.75 -11.69 10.46
CA LYS A 141 31.49 -10.28 10.13
C LYS A 141 31.07 -9.47 11.38
N SER A 142 32.03 -8.89 12.12
CA SER A 142 31.75 -8.30 13.45
C SER A 142 31.73 -6.76 13.55
N TYR A 143 32.27 -6.01 12.59
CA TYR A 143 32.63 -4.60 12.86
C TYR A 143 31.46 -3.59 12.86
N ARG A 144 30.24 -3.99 12.47
CA ARG A 144 29.05 -3.09 12.43
C ARG A 144 27.89 -3.57 13.29
N TYR A 145 27.98 -4.79 13.83
CA TYR A 145 26.88 -5.45 14.49
C TYR A 145 27.25 -5.87 15.90
N GLU A 146 26.33 -5.68 16.83
CA GLU A 146 26.45 -6.18 18.21
C GLU A 146 25.38 -7.22 18.46
N LYS A 147 25.72 -8.24 19.27
CA LYS A 147 24.78 -9.28 19.69
C LYS A 147 23.84 -8.73 20.77
N PRO A 148 22.50 -8.80 20.59
CA PRO A 148 21.56 -8.49 21.66
C PRO A 148 21.56 -9.55 22.77
N THR A 149 20.92 -9.25 23.90
CA THR A 149 20.70 -10.25 24.95
C THR A 149 19.69 -11.30 24.51
N ARG A 150 19.72 -12.49 25.13
CA ARG A 150 18.72 -13.54 24.88
C ARG A 150 17.30 -13.03 25.12
N ASP A 151 17.05 -12.37 26.24
CA ASP A 151 15.72 -11.86 26.59
C ASP A 151 15.19 -10.90 25.53
N TYR A 152 16.06 -10.02 25.00
CA TYR A 152 15.66 -9.11 23.92
C TYR A 152 15.35 -9.83 22.61
N ILE A 153 16.12 -10.87 22.28
CA ILE A 153 15.83 -11.72 21.12
C ILE A 153 14.50 -12.44 21.31
N LEU A 154 14.22 -12.94 22.52
CA LEU A 154 12.97 -13.63 22.86
C LEU A 154 11.75 -12.72 22.70
N ASP A 155 11.84 -11.47 23.18
CA ASP A 155 10.77 -10.49 23.04
C ASP A 155 10.43 -10.22 21.56
N ILE A 156 11.46 -10.05 20.72
CA ILE A 156 11.27 -9.85 19.27
C ILE A 156 10.75 -11.13 18.60
N ALA A 157 11.30 -12.29 18.95
CA ALA A 157 10.86 -13.58 18.41
C ALA A 157 9.38 -13.85 18.73
N GLY A 158 8.92 -13.52 19.95
CA GLY A 158 7.52 -13.59 20.34
C GLY A 158 6.62 -12.74 19.43
N LEU A 159 7.00 -11.48 19.18
CA LEU A 159 6.25 -10.60 18.28
C LEU A 159 6.20 -11.11 16.84
N ILE A 160 7.32 -11.64 16.34
CA ILE A 160 7.39 -12.25 15.00
C ILE A 160 6.45 -13.45 14.93
N VAL A 161 6.52 -14.36 15.90
CA VAL A 161 5.70 -15.59 15.96
C VAL A 161 4.21 -15.26 16.01
N ASP A 162 3.81 -14.34 16.89
CA ASP A 162 2.41 -13.92 17.00
C ASP A 162 1.90 -13.33 15.68
N THR A 163 2.69 -12.45 15.08
CA THR A 163 2.36 -11.79 13.81
C THR A 163 2.23 -12.82 12.68
N VAL A 164 3.20 -13.73 12.56
CA VAL A 164 3.19 -14.79 11.53
C VAL A 164 2.00 -15.73 11.72
N ASN A 165 1.67 -16.12 12.95
CA ASN A 165 0.53 -16.98 13.24
C ASN A 165 -0.82 -16.30 12.93
N ILE A 166 -0.96 -15.00 13.21
CA ILE A 166 -2.12 -14.21 12.77
C ILE A 166 -2.26 -14.24 11.25
N MET A 167 -1.17 -13.98 10.53
CA MET A 167 -1.17 -13.95 9.06
C MET A 167 -1.43 -15.33 8.46
N LYS A 168 -0.90 -16.40 9.05
CA LYS A 168 -1.15 -17.80 8.65
C LYS A 168 -2.61 -18.20 8.81
N SER A 169 -3.24 -17.79 9.89
CA SER A 169 -4.67 -18.03 10.11
C SER A 169 -5.53 -17.32 9.06
N LYS A 170 -5.14 -16.08 8.69
CA LYS A 170 -5.91 -15.25 7.75
C LYS A 170 -5.69 -15.61 6.29
N TYR A 171 -4.48 -16.03 5.92
CA TYR A 171 -4.06 -16.34 4.55
C TYR A 171 -3.31 -17.70 4.50
N PRO A 172 -4.07 -18.82 4.59
CA PRO A 172 -3.49 -20.15 4.63
C PRO A 172 -2.83 -20.58 3.31
N ASP A 173 -3.08 -19.87 2.22
CA ASP A 173 -2.63 -20.12 0.86
C ASP A 173 -1.26 -19.50 0.52
N ILE A 174 -0.70 -18.68 1.41
CA ILE A 174 0.71 -18.24 1.32
C ILE A 174 1.63 -19.48 1.39
N ASP A 175 2.74 -19.46 0.66
CA ASP A 175 3.81 -20.44 0.84
C ASP A 175 4.50 -20.24 2.19
N TRP A 176 3.93 -20.86 3.23
CA TRP A 176 4.46 -20.79 4.59
C TRP A 176 5.81 -21.50 4.74
N GLN A 177 6.15 -22.46 3.87
CA GLN A 177 7.46 -23.12 3.92
C GLN A 177 8.58 -22.14 3.54
N ARG A 178 8.33 -21.26 2.57
CA ARG A 178 9.22 -20.12 2.27
C ARG A 178 9.42 -19.22 3.48
N VAL A 179 8.33 -18.85 4.17
CA VAL A 179 8.41 -17.99 5.36
C VAL A 179 9.19 -18.67 6.49
N TYR A 180 8.96 -19.96 6.75
CA TYR A 180 9.71 -20.72 7.74
C TYR A 180 11.18 -20.89 7.37
N CYS A 181 11.50 -20.98 6.08
CA CYS A 181 12.88 -20.98 5.61
C CYS A 181 13.56 -19.63 5.89
N ASN A 182 12.88 -18.50 5.66
CA ASN A 182 13.40 -17.18 5.99
C ASN A 182 13.64 -17.02 7.49
N LEU A 183 12.66 -17.41 8.31
CA LEU A 183 12.76 -17.40 9.77
C LEU A 183 13.88 -18.32 10.28
N GLY A 184 14.07 -19.49 9.65
CA GLY A 184 15.16 -20.41 9.97
C GLY A 184 16.56 -19.84 9.70
N ASN A 185 16.66 -18.83 8.83
CA ASN A 185 17.89 -18.08 8.52
C ASN A 185 17.97 -16.73 9.25
N LEU A 186 16.96 -16.37 10.04
CA LEU A 186 16.86 -15.06 10.64
C LEU A 186 18.00 -14.80 11.62
N LYS A 187 18.49 -13.57 11.59
CA LYS A 187 19.47 -12.99 12.51
C LYS A 187 18.86 -11.72 13.09
N ILE A 188 19.01 -11.49 14.39
CA ILE A 188 18.52 -10.30 15.08
C ILE A 188 19.71 -9.62 15.74
N LEU A 189 20.14 -8.49 15.21
CA LEU A 189 21.39 -7.84 15.60
C LEU A 189 21.18 -6.35 15.86
N TYR A 190 21.93 -5.79 16.81
CA TYR A 190 22.04 -4.34 16.90
C TYR A 190 22.97 -3.82 15.79
N ASN A 191 22.58 -2.75 15.12
CA ASN A 191 23.42 -2.08 14.13
C ASN A 191 23.84 -0.69 14.66
N VAL A 192 25.13 -0.55 14.94
CA VAL A 192 25.70 0.62 15.64
C VAL A 192 25.75 1.87 14.75
N GLY A 193 25.68 1.71 13.43
CA GLY A 193 25.74 2.80 12.46
C GLY A 193 24.40 3.14 11.78
N MET A 194 23.30 2.52 12.22
CA MET A 194 22.02 2.62 11.53
C MET A 194 21.22 3.85 11.96
N LEU A 195 20.76 4.62 10.97
CA LEU A 195 19.92 5.81 11.17
C LEU A 195 18.43 5.47 11.21
N SER A 196 18.00 4.34 10.64
CA SER A 196 16.63 3.82 10.79
C SER A 196 16.44 3.16 12.16
N TYR A 197 15.19 2.82 12.51
CA TYR A 197 14.83 2.18 13.78
C TYR A 197 15.06 0.67 13.75
N ALA A 198 14.47 0.02 12.75
CA ALA A 198 14.73 -1.36 12.37
C ALA A 198 14.78 -1.45 10.84
N GLN A 199 15.32 -2.55 10.31
CA GLN A 199 15.22 -2.94 8.91
C GLN A 199 15.50 -4.45 8.77
N VAL A 200 14.85 -5.11 7.82
CA VAL A 200 15.22 -6.45 7.35
C VAL A 200 15.99 -6.36 6.04
N SER A 201 17.19 -6.92 6.00
CA SER A 201 17.97 -7.06 4.77
C SER A 201 17.70 -8.38 4.06
N GLU A 202 18.09 -8.47 2.78
CA GLU A 202 17.99 -9.67 1.94
C GLU A 202 18.72 -10.89 2.52
N ASP A 203 19.78 -10.67 3.32
CA ASP A 203 20.51 -11.72 4.05
C ASP A 203 19.77 -12.26 5.33
N MET A 204 18.49 -11.91 5.48
CA MET A 204 17.65 -12.20 6.65
C MET A 204 18.24 -11.67 7.96
N ILE A 205 18.73 -10.42 7.95
CA ILE A 205 19.18 -9.71 9.15
C ILE A 205 18.14 -8.67 9.52
N LEU A 206 17.41 -8.90 10.61
CA LEU A 206 16.66 -7.87 11.30
C LEU A 206 17.64 -7.05 12.13
N SER A 207 18.04 -5.91 11.58
CA SER A 207 18.91 -4.94 12.26
C SER A 207 18.06 -3.99 13.08
N VAL A 208 18.45 -3.75 14.33
CA VAL A 208 17.81 -2.73 15.19
C VAL A 208 18.83 -1.67 15.61
N SER A 209 18.50 -0.40 15.48
CA SER A 209 19.39 0.69 15.92
C SER A 209 19.28 0.89 17.42
N LYS A 210 20.30 0.45 18.15
CA LYS A 210 20.40 0.59 19.61
C LYS A 210 20.19 2.03 20.09
N ASN A 211 20.72 3.01 19.35
CA ASN A 211 20.62 4.43 19.70
C ASN A 211 19.25 5.04 19.39
N ASN A 212 18.57 4.55 18.35
CA ASN A 212 17.27 5.10 17.94
C ASN A 212 16.09 4.39 18.61
N THR A 213 16.25 3.16 19.12
CA THR A 213 15.21 2.47 19.88
C THR A 213 14.79 3.27 21.10
N GLU A 214 15.74 3.86 21.85
CA GLU A 214 15.42 4.75 22.98
C GLU A 214 14.65 6.00 22.53
N ILE A 215 14.97 6.56 21.37
CA ILE A 215 14.27 7.72 20.81
C ILE A 215 12.82 7.37 20.43
N VAL A 216 12.57 6.22 19.81
CA VAL A 216 11.20 5.78 19.48
C VAL A 216 10.39 5.51 20.73
N LEU A 217 10.97 4.78 21.70
CA LEU A 217 10.30 4.52 22.96
C LEU A 217 9.92 5.83 23.66
N ASN A 218 10.79 6.84 23.60
CA ASN A 218 10.53 8.17 24.16
C ASN A 218 9.52 9.02 23.35
N MET A 219 9.46 8.87 22.03
CA MET A 219 8.62 9.70 21.14
C MET A 219 7.24 9.11 20.84
N LYS A 220 7.15 7.78 20.70
CA LYS A 220 5.94 7.05 20.26
C LYS A 220 5.48 6.00 21.28
N GLY A 221 6.18 5.86 22.41
CA GLY A 221 5.90 4.83 23.42
C GLY A 221 6.28 3.42 22.96
N GLU A 222 6.02 2.43 23.82
CA GLU A 222 6.28 1.01 23.54
C GLU A 222 5.53 0.51 22.29
N ASN A 223 4.32 1.02 22.03
CA ASN A 223 3.52 0.65 20.86
C ASN A 223 4.18 1.07 19.54
N GLY A 224 4.89 2.22 19.51
CA GLY A 224 5.55 2.69 18.29
C GLY A 224 6.69 1.78 17.82
N PHE A 225 7.50 1.26 18.75
CA PHE A 225 8.58 0.34 18.39
C PHE A 225 8.04 -1.04 18.00
N ARG A 226 6.99 -1.51 18.69
CA ARG A 226 6.27 -2.73 18.32
C ARG A 226 5.73 -2.67 16.89
N ASN A 227 5.13 -1.55 16.48
CA ASN A 227 4.61 -1.38 15.12
C ASN A 227 5.72 -1.47 14.06
N VAL A 228 6.89 -0.89 14.34
CA VAL A 228 8.06 -1.03 13.46
C VAL A 228 8.45 -2.51 13.32
N LEU A 229 8.51 -3.27 14.42
CA LEU A 229 8.86 -4.70 14.34
C LEU A 229 7.80 -5.52 13.59
N ILE A 230 6.51 -5.19 13.72
CA ILE A 230 5.43 -5.84 12.96
C ILE A 230 5.57 -5.51 11.46
N HIS A 231 5.87 -4.26 11.11
CA HIS A 231 6.19 -3.85 9.72
C HIS A 231 7.36 -4.65 9.16
N GLU A 232 8.47 -4.74 9.89
CA GLU A 232 9.63 -5.54 9.49
C GLU A 232 9.30 -7.03 9.37
N THR A 233 8.39 -7.54 10.21
CA THR A 233 7.90 -8.93 10.09
C THR A 233 7.11 -9.14 8.80
N MET A 234 6.36 -8.14 8.32
CA MET A 234 5.70 -8.23 7.01
C MET A 234 6.73 -8.40 5.89
N HIS A 235 7.88 -7.72 5.95
CA HIS A 235 8.95 -7.91 4.97
C HIS A 235 9.49 -9.34 4.96
N ILE A 236 9.62 -10.00 6.12
CA ILE A 236 10.03 -11.41 6.20
C ILE A 236 9.03 -12.32 5.46
N ILE A 237 7.73 -12.04 5.57
CA ILE A 237 6.67 -12.78 4.88
C ILE A 237 6.70 -12.53 3.36
N GLN A 238 6.93 -11.28 2.95
CA GLN A 238 6.99 -10.85 1.55
C GLN A 238 8.22 -11.41 0.81
N MET A 239 9.36 -11.57 1.50
CA MET A 239 10.62 -11.90 0.86
C MET A 239 10.67 -13.33 0.30
N GLY A 240 11.31 -13.45 -0.87
CA GLY A 240 11.78 -14.72 -1.39
C GLY A 240 12.80 -15.37 -0.46
N CYS A 241 12.86 -16.71 -0.44
CA CYS A 241 13.90 -17.40 0.33
C CYS A 241 15.15 -17.70 -0.50
N GLU A 242 16.31 -17.83 0.14
CA GLU A 242 17.59 -18.09 -0.55
C GLU A 242 17.59 -19.38 -1.40
N CYS A 243 16.63 -20.27 -1.18
CA CYS A 243 16.50 -21.53 -1.91
C CYS A 243 15.89 -21.36 -3.31
N GLU A 244 15.34 -20.19 -3.63
CA GLU A 244 14.71 -19.90 -4.93
C GLU A 244 15.70 -19.65 -6.06
N ASN A 245 16.99 -19.47 -5.73
CA ASN A 245 18.15 -19.29 -6.63
C ASN A 245 17.78 -18.79 -8.05
N ILE A 246 17.48 -17.50 -8.15
CA ILE A 246 17.14 -16.83 -9.41
C ILE A 246 18.39 -16.10 -9.90
N GLU A 247 18.90 -16.50 -11.05
CA GLU A 247 20.11 -15.91 -11.62
C GLU A 247 19.93 -14.40 -11.87
N ASN A 248 20.89 -13.58 -11.44
CA ASN A 248 20.91 -12.12 -11.57
C ASN A 248 19.74 -11.38 -10.87
N CYS A 249 18.98 -12.04 -9.99
CA CYS A 249 17.99 -11.37 -9.15
C CYS A 249 18.51 -11.24 -7.73
N SER A 250 18.85 -10.03 -7.30
CA SER A 250 19.43 -9.77 -5.98
C SER A 250 18.40 -9.42 -4.92
N ARG A 251 17.17 -9.09 -5.30
CA ARG A 251 16.06 -8.86 -4.37
C ARG A 251 14.73 -9.33 -4.95
N ARG A 252 13.96 -10.03 -4.11
CA ARG A 252 12.60 -10.49 -4.39
C ARG A 252 11.71 -10.29 -3.18
N ALA A 253 10.61 -9.56 -3.36
CA ALA A 253 9.56 -9.40 -2.37
C ALA A 253 8.20 -9.50 -3.07
N GLY A 254 7.55 -10.66 -2.94
CA GLY A 254 6.40 -11.05 -3.73
C GLY A 254 6.65 -10.90 -5.22
N ILE A 255 5.80 -10.09 -5.88
CA ILE A 255 5.87 -9.78 -7.31
C ILE A 255 6.89 -8.67 -7.66
N SER A 256 7.56 -8.07 -6.68
CA SER A 256 8.60 -7.05 -6.88
C SER A 256 9.98 -7.68 -6.99
N LEU A 257 10.69 -7.39 -8.08
CA LEU A 257 11.95 -8.03 -8.44
C LEU A 257 13.01 -7.00 -8.85
N TYR A 258 14.19 -7.08 -8.23
CA TYR A 258 15.37 -6.35 -8.67
C TYR A 258 16.32 -7.29 -9.40
N TRP A 259 16.69 -6.90 -10.62
CA TRP A 259 17.62 -7.60 -11.50
C TRP A 259 18.91 -6.81 -11.68
N ASP A 260 20.04 -7.43 -11.38
CA ASP A 260 21.36 -6.80 -11.43
C ASP A 260 21.76 -6.36 -12.84
N ASP A 261 21.20 -7.02 -13.87
CA ASP A 261 21.43 -6.76 -15.29
C ASP A 261 20.35 -5.88 -15.95
N PHE A 262 19.34 -5.42 -15.22
CA PHE A 262 18.28 -4.56 -15.74
C PHE A 262 18.45 -3.10 -15.27
N SER A 263 19.02 -2.24 -16.12
CA SER A 263 19.49 -0.90 -15.71
C SER A 263 18.44 0.00 -15.06
N LEU A 264 17.18 -0.06 -15.50
CA LEU A 264 16.08 0.73 -14.93
C LEU A 264 15.34 0.04 -13.79
N ASN A 265 15.41 -1.30 -13.73
CA ASN A 265 14.71 -2.11 -12.73
C ASN A 265 13.24 -1.72 -12.55
N THR A 266 12.50 -1.60 -13.66
CA THR A 266 11.07 -1.24 -13.65
C THR A 266 10.15 -2.34 -13.10
N THR A 267 10.69 -3.48 -12.71
CA THR A 267 10.01 -4.57 -11.98
C THR A 267 10.14 -4.45 -10.47
N ASP A 268 10.95 -3.52 -9.98
CA ASP A 268 11.26 -3.35 -8.56
C ASP A 268 10.31 -2.31 -7.92
N TRP A 269 9.10 -2.75 -7.62
CA TRP A 269 8.01 -1.94 -7.05
C TRP A 269 8.12 -1.80 -5.54
N VAL A 270 9.23 -1.23 -5.05
CA VAL A 270 9.49 -1.01 -3.63
C VAL A 270 8.36 -0.24 -2.95
N TRP A 271 7.75 0.71 -3.66
CA TRP A 271 6.62 1.45 -3.11
C TRP A 271 5.46 0.55 -2.70
N PHE A 272 5.21 -0.52 -3.48
CA PHE A 272 4.12 -1.47 -3.29
C PHE A 272 4.43 -2.38 -2.11
N VAL A 273 5.67 -2.87 -2.01
CA VAL A 273 6.15 -3.70 -0.88
C VAL A 273 6.06 -2.94 0.45
N GLU A 274 6.61 -1.72 0.50
CA GLU A 274 6.61 -0.86 1.69
C GLU A 274 5.20 -0.40 2.09
N GLY A 275 4.40 0.04 1.11
CA GLY A 275 3.02 0.44 1.36
C GLY A 275 2.17 -0.71 1.87
N SER A 276 2.40 -1.93 1.37
CA SER A 276 1.71 -3.14 1.81
C SER A 276 2.13 -3.59 3.20
N ALA A 277 3.42 -3.47 3.55
CA ALA A 277 3.92 -3.78 4.89
C ALA A 277 3.33 -2.83 5.94
N GLU A 278 3.35 -1.51 5.68
CA GLU A 278 2.76 -0.52 6.60
C GLU A 278 1.24 -0.73 6.73
N ARG A 279 0.54 -1.04 5.62
CA ARG A 279 -0.92 -1.28 5.67
C ARG A 279 -1.27 -2.54 6.47
N ASN A 280 -0.56 -3.65 6.25
CA ASN A 280 -0.78 -4.86 7.04
C ASN A 280 -0.46 -4.65 8.52
N MET A 281 0.58 -3.89 8.84
CA MET A 281 0.87 -3.48 10.21
C MET A 281 -0.32 -2.73 10.83
N CYS A 282 -0.85 -1.71 10.14
CA CYS A 282 -2.02 -0.96 10.61
C CYS A 282 -3.26 -1.86 10.79
N ASN A 283 -3.46 -2.83 9.89
CA ASN A 283 -4.58 -3.78 9.97
C ASN A 283 -4.47 -4.71 11.20
N ILE A 284 -3.24 -5.11 11.58
CA ILE A 284 -2.98 -5.99 12.73
C ILE A 284 -3.09 -5.22 14.05
N THR A 285 -2.56 -4.00 14.11
CA THR A 285 -2.43 -3.23 15.35
C THR A 285 -3.63 -2.33 15.62
N GLY A 286 -4.39 -1.98 14.58
CA GLY A 286 -5.43 -0.95 14.63
C GLY A 286 -4.86 0.48 14.66
N ASP A 287 -3.53 0.63 14.64
CA ASP A 287 -2.89 1.94 14.72
C ASP A 287 -2.86 2.65 13.36
N ALA A 288 -2.74 3.97 13.40
CA ALA A 288 -2.51 4.75 12.19
C ALA A 288 -1.08 4.58 11.70
N ALA A 289 -0.90 4.58 10.37
CA ALA A 289 0.42 4.67 9.77
C ALA A 289 1.15 5.91 10.28
N THR A 290 2.43 5.73 10.62
CA THR A 290 3.29 6.86 11.04
C THR A 290 4.36 7.18 10.00
N THR A 291 4.58 6.26 9.07
CA THR A 291 5.53 6.32 7.97
C THR A 291 4.82 5.92 6.68
N TYR A 292 5.40 6.29 5.53
CA TYR A 292 4.93 5.85 4.21
C TYR A 292 3.45 6.09 3.89
N GLN A 293 2.82 7.09 4.51
CA GLN A 293 1.40 7.38 4.34
C GLN A 293 1.00 7.51 2.86
N TYR A 294 1.79 8.22 2.04
CA TYR A 294 1.53 8.35 0.61
C TYR A 294 1.56 7.02 -0.16
N LYS A 295 2.45 6.08 0.21
CA LYS A 295 2.50 4.74 -0.40
C LYS A 295 1.25 3.95 -0.02
N MET A 296 0.89 3.96 1.26
CA MET A 296 -0.33 3.34 1.77
C MET A 296 -1.59 3.94 1.12
N ASP A 297 -1.62 5.25 0.87
CA ASP A 297 -2.76 5.92 0.25
C ASP A 297 -3.01 5.44 -1.19
N TYR A 298 -1.95 5.10 -1.95
CA TYR A 298 -2.08 4.45 -3.25
C TYR A 298 -2.54 2.99 -3.17
N ILE A 299 -2.12 2.23 -2.16
CA ILE A 299 -2.71 0.89 -1.88
C ILE A 299 -4.21 1.04 -1.62
N CYS A 300 -4.60 2.01 -0.78
CA CYS A 300 -6.01 2.31 -0.52
C CYS A 300 -6.74 2.75 -1.80
N SER A 301 -6.09 3.48 -2.71
CA SER A 301 -6.67 3.84 -4.02
C SER A 301 -6.94 2.62 -4.88
N PHE A 302 -6.04 1.63 -4.87
CA PHE A 302 -6.26 0.37 -5.59
C PHE A 302 -7.46 -0.36 -5.01
N THR A 303 -7.53 -0.52 -3.68
CA THR A 303 -8.68 -1.11 -3.01
C THR A 303 -9.96 -0.36 -3.34
N MET A 304 -10.01 0.97 -3.19
CA MET A 304 -11.19 1.79 -3.53
C MET A 304 -11.66 1.59 -4.98
N SER A 305 -10.74 1.38 -5.92
CA SER A 305 -11.06 1.17 -7.34
C SER A 305 -11.64 -0.22 -7.64
N LEU A 306 -11.44 -1.19 -6.74
CA LEU A 306 -11.76 -2.60 -6.98
C LEU A 306 -12.74 -3.19 -5.97
N LEU A 307 -12.97 -2.53 -4.82
CA LEU A 307 -13.69 -3.06 -3.66
C LEU A 307 -15.13 -3.51 -3.97
N LEU A 308 -15.76 -2.94 -4.99
CA LEU A 308 -17.13 -3.30 -5.37
C LEU A 308 -17.22 -4.64 -6.11
N LYS A 309 -16.09 -5.23 -6.53
CA LYS A 309 -16.06 -6.59 -7.07
C LYS A 309 -16.24 -7.63 -5.96
N ASN A 310 -17.05 -8.65 -6.20
CA ASN A 310 -17.42 -9.65 -5.18
C ASN A 310 -16.24 -10.50 -4.68
N ASP A 311 -15.25 -10.75 -5.54
CA ASP A 311 -14.05 -11.55 -5.27
C ASP A 311 -12.91 -10.75 -4.60
N ILE A 312 -13.05 -9.43 -4.48
CA ILE A 312 -12.04 -8.55 -3.88
C ILE A 312 -12.40 -8.26 -2.42
N LYS A 313 -11.51 -8.66 -1.52
CA LYS A 313 -11.53 -8.28 -0.09
C LYS A 313 -10.80 -6.94 0.12
N PRO A 314 -11.09 -6.19 1.20
CA PRO A 314 -10.43 -4.91 1.49
C PRO A 314 -8.89 -4.98 1.53
N ASP A 315 -8.34 -6.13 1.89
CA ASP A 315 -6.90 -6.38 2.06
C ASP A 315 -6.23 -7.10 0.88
N THR A 316 -6.95 -7.29 -0.22
CA THR A 316 -6.44 -8.02 -1.40
C THR A 316 -5.19 -7.35 -1.96
N MET A 317 -5.14 -6.02 -2.01
CA MET A 317 -4.05 -5.32 -2.68
C MET A 317 -2.74 -5.44 -1.92
N GLU A 318 -2.74 -5.26 -0.59
CA GLU A 318 -1.53 -5.42 0.19
C GLU A 318 -1.05 -6.88 0.29
N THR A 319 -1.97 -7.85 0.21
CA THR A 319 -1.63 -9.28 0.35
C THR A 319 -1.03 -9.90 -0.90
N ILE A 320 -1.25 -9.32 -2.09
CA ILE A 320 -0.56 -9.73 -3.33
C ILE A 320 0.96 -9.79 -3.12
N THR A 321 1.53 -8.93 -2.28
CA THR A 321 2.98 -8.91 -1.99
C THR A 321 3.49 -10.13 -1.21
N PHE A 322 2.60 -10.99 -0.69
CA PHE A 322 2.97 -12.26 -0.08
C PHE A 322 3.06 -13.41 -1.09
N TYR A 323 2.59 -13.20 -2.31
CA TYR A 323 2.62 -14.19 -3.38
C TYR A 323 3.65 -13.80 -4.43
N ASP A 324 4.11 -14.79 -5.16
CA ASP A 324 5.09 -14.64 -6.23
C ASP A 324 4.50 -14.71 -7.63
N ASP A 325 3.17 -14.65 -7.74
CA ASP A 325 2.45 -14.70 -8.99
C ASP A 325 1.95 -13.30 -9.40
N PRO A 326 2.58 -12.66 -10.41
CA PRO A 326 2.12 -11.39 -10.97
C PRO A 326 0.69 -11.45 -11.54
N GLU A 327 0.18 -12.63 -11.90
CA GLU A 327 -1.19 -12.79 -12.38
C GLU A 327 -2.22 -12.39 -11.31
N LEU A 328 -1.91 -12.50 -10.03
CA LEU A 328 -2.80 -12.04 -8.96
C LEU A 328 -3.09 -10.54 -9.07
N LEU A 329 -2.10 -9.73 -9.47
CA LEU A 329 -2.30 -8.31 -9.73
C LEU A 329 -3.24 -8.09 -10.92
N PHE A 330 -3.00 -8.77 -12.05
CA PHE A 330 -3.84 -8.62 -13.25
C PHE A 330 -5.26 -9.14 -13.04
N ASN A 331 -5.42 -10.23 -12.29
CA ASN A 331 -6.71 -10.81 -11.93
C ASN A 331 -7.49 -9.88 -10.99
N ALA A 332 -6.82 -9.23 -10.02
CA ALA A 332 -7.46 -8.24 -9.16
C ALA A 332 -8.09 -7.11 -9.98
N PHE A 333 -7.38 -6.62 -11.00
CA PHE A 333 -7.87 -5.62 -11.94
C PHE A 333 -8.80 -6.19 -13.04
N ASP A 334 -9.06 -7.50 -13.08
CA ASP A 334 -9.86 -8.16 -14.13
C ASP A 334 -9.34 -7.96 -15.56
N CYS A 335 -8.02 -7.84 -15.77
CA CYS A 335 -7.46 -7.61 -17.10
C CYS A 335 -7.80 -8.77 -18.05
N LYS A 336 -8.49 -8.49 -19.16
CA LYS A 336 -8.88 -9.48 -20.19
C LYS A 336 -7.98 -9.45 -21.41
N THR A 337 -7.26 -8.35 -21.61
CA THR A 337 -6.43 -8.12 -22.78
C THR A 337 -5.00 -7.77 -22.38
N GLU A 338 -4.07 -8.00 -23.30
CA GLU A 338 -2.66 -7.60 -23.12
C GLU A 338 -2.52 -6.08 -22.94
N ALA A 339 -3.34 -5.28 -23.65
CA ALA A 339 -3.34 -3.83 -23.51
C ALA A 339 -3.74 -3.39 -22.08
N GLU A 340 -4.70 -4.07 -21.46
CA GLU A 340 -5.06 -3.80 -20.06
C GLU A 340 -3.93 -4.19 -19.10
N ARG A 341 -3.25 -5.31 -19.35
CA ARG A 341 -2.07 -5.72 -18.56
C ARG A 341 -0.94 -4.70 -18.68
N GLU A 342 -0.67 -4.21 -19.89
CA GLU A 342 0.31 -3.14 -20.13
C GLU A 342 -0.09 -1.83 -19.44
N GLU A 343 -1.36 -1.46 -19.41
CA GLU A 343 -1.86 -0.30 -18.65
C GLU A 343 -1.58 -0.45 -17.14
N ILE A 344 -1.79 -1.64 -16.57
CA ILE A 344 -1.46 -1.93 -15.16
C ILE A 344 0.05 -1.92 -14.91
N LEU A 345 0.86 -2.45 -15.81
CA LEU A 345 2.32 -2.36 -15.69
C LEU A 345 2.80 -0.90 -15.72
N ASN A 346 2.28 -0.09 -16.64
CA ASN A 346 2.56 1.34 -16.69
C ASN A 346 2.16 2.04 -15.38
N LEU A 347 0.98 1.71 -14.82
CA LEU A 347 0.53 2.19 -13.51
C LEU A 347 1.55 1.88 -12.41
N MET A 348 1.96 0.62 -12.28
CA MET A 348 2.90 0.18 -11.23
C MET A 348 4.26 0.87 -11.35
N ILE A 349 4.77 1.01 -12.57
CA ILE A 349 6.07 1.65 -12.86
C ILE A 349 6.01 3.15 -12.59
N THR A 350 4.95 3.83 -13.04
CA THR A 350 4.75 5.26 -12.76
C THR A 350 4.63 5.55 -11.28
N LEU A 351 3.93 4.70 -10.52
CA LEU A 351 3.86 4.83 -9.06
C LEU A 351 5.22 4.59 -8.41
N ASN A 352 6.03 3.67 -8.93
CA ASN A 352 7.39 3.49 -8.44
C ASN A 352 8.24 4.75 -8.66
N ILE A 353 8.16 5.37 -9.84
CA ILE A 353 8.87 6.64 -10.12
C ILE A 353 8.40 7.73 -9.16
N LEU A 354 7.08 7.86 -8.96
CA LEU A 354 6.48 8.86 -8.07
C LEU A 354 6.91 8.71 -6.61
N GLN A 355 6.91 7.47 -6.11
CA GLN A 355 7.09 7.17 -4.69
C GLN A 355 8.55 6.92 -4.30
N MET A 356 9.37 6.40 -5.21
CA MET A 356 10.76 6.03 -4.93
C MET A 356 11.78 6.98 -5.54
N GLN A 357 11.38 7.78 -6.54
CA GLN A 357 12.25 8.76 -7.21
C GLN A 357 13.61 8.17 -7.64
N PRO A 358 13.61 7.06 -8.40
CA PRO A 358 14.83 6.27 -8.62
C PRO A 358 15.84 7.02 -9.51
N GLU A 359 17.06 7.20 -9.02
CA GLU A 359 18.13 8.01 -9.65
C GLU A 359 18.46 7.54 -11.08
N ASN A 360 18.56 6.23 -11.28
CA ASN A 360 18.80 5.62 -12.60
C ASN A 360 17.70 5.98 -13.62
N PHE A 361 16.45 6.12 -13.19
CA PHE A 361 15.36 6.55 -14.06
C PHE A 361 15.51 8.02 -14.46
N TYR A 362 15.82 8.90 -13.51
CA TYR A 362 16.01 10.32 -13.82
C TYR A 362 17.21 10.57 -14.73
N GLU A 363 18.29 9.81 -14.58
CA GLU A 363 19.42 9.86 -15.51
C GLU A 363 19.02 9.39 -16.92
N ALA A 364 18.22 8.34 -17.03
CA ALA A 364 17.69 7.89 -18.32
C ALA A 364 16.73 8.92 -18.95
N TYR A 365 15.86 9.52 -18.14
CA TYR A 365 14.95 10.59 -18.57
C TYR A 365 15.72 11.81 -19.08
N LYS A 366 16.73 12.26 -18.34
CA LYS A 366 17.60 13.36 -18.74
C LYS A 366 18.36 13.06 -20.02
N LYS A 367 18.84 11.83 -20.19
CA LYS A 367 19.50 11.40 -21.43
C LYS A 367 18.54 11.41 -22.63
N ALA A 368 17.28 11.02 -22.42
CA ALA A 368 16.29 10.94 -23.49
C ALA A 368 15.71 12.31 -23.88
N THR A 369 15.53 13.21 -22.91
CA THR A 369 14.79 14.48 -23.09
C THR A 369 15.67 15.73 -23.02
N GLY A 370 16.87 15.62 -22.45
CA GLY A 370 17.71 16.77 -22.11
C GLY A 370 17.32 17.50 -20.82
N ILE A 371 16.20 17.12 -20.17
CA ILE A 371 15.65 17.81 -19.00
C ILE A 371 16.18 17.18 -17.71
N ASN A 372 16.73 18.00 -16.81
CA ASN A 372 17.19 17.56 -15.50
C ASN A 372 16.13 17.77 -14.43
N VAL A 373 15.30 16.76 -14.16
CA VAL A 373 14.18 16.88 -13.21
C VAL A 373 14.60 17.04 -11.76
N THR A 374 15.84 16.70 -11.41
CA THR A 374 16.40 16.87 -10.07
C THR A 374 17.23 18.15 -9.92
N GLU A 375 17.10 19.09 -10.86
CA GLU A 375 17.84 20.37 -10.80
C GLU A 375 17.40 21.22 -9.61
N ASN A 376 16.10 21.24 -9.31
CA ASN A 376 15.52 21.94 -8.17
C ASN A 376 14.16 21.32 -7.78
N ASP A 377 13.68 21.67 -6.58
CA ASP A 377 12.44 21.14 -6.03
C ASP A 377 11.19 21.50 -6.86
N GLU A 378 11.16 22.66 -7.51
CA GLU A 378 10.02 23.09 -8.32
C GLU A 378 9.86 22.21 -9.56
N THR A 379 10.93 22.02 -10.32
CA THR A 379 10.96 21.12 -11.49
C THR A 379 10.62 19.67 -11.10
N GLN A 380 11.16 19.20 -9.97
CA GLN A 380 10.86 17.85 -9.49
C GLN A 380 9.38 17.69 -9.10
N ASN A 381 8.82 18.72 -8.45
CA ASN A 381 7.41 18.74 -8.10
C ASN A 381 6.53 18.78 -9.35
N GLU A 382 6.80 19.65 -10.32
CA GLU A 382 6.08 19.70 -11.59
C GLU A 382 6.09 18.37 -12.33
N PHE A 383 7.27 17.74 -12.45
CA PHE A 383 7.41 16.41 -13.02
C PHE A 383 6.57 15.37 -12.26
N SER A 384 6.61 15.39 -10.93
CA SER A 384 5.81 14.47 -10.12
C SER A 384 4.31 14.70 -10.29
N TYR A 385 3.86 15.95 -10.42
CA TYR A 385 2.43 16.23 -10.66
C TYR A 385 1.99 15.82 -12.07
N SER A 386 2.84 15.93 -13.09
CA SER A 386 2.46 15.57 -14.47
C SER A 386 2.24 14.07 -14.68
N LEU A 387 2.74 13.22 -13.77
CA LEU A 387 2.54 11.76 -13.81
C LEU A 387 1.19 11.31 -13.24
N LYS A 388 0.60 12.08 -12.33
CA LYS A 388 -0.59 11.69 -11.57
C LYS A 388 -1.88 11.56 -12.42
N PRO A 389 -2.13 12.37 -13.47
CA PRO A 389 -3.35 12.26 -14.26
C PRO A 389 -3.56 10.87 -14.85
N ALA A 390 -2.54 10.28 -15.50
CA ALA A 390 -2.63 8.95 -16.09
C ALA A 390 -2.94 7.87 -15.04
N VAL A 391 -2.27 7.93 -13.90
CA VAL A 391 -2.54 7.06 -12.73
C VAL A 391 -4.00 7.15 -12.31
N CYS A 392 -4.53 8.36 -12.11
CA CYS A 392 -5.89 8.56 -11.64
C CYS A 392 -6.96 8.22 -12.69
N ILE A 393 -6.66 8.36 -13.99
CA ILE A 393 -7.53 7.90 -15.08
C ILE A 393 -7.66 6.37 -15.03
N THR A 394 -6.54 5.64 -14.96
CA THR A 394 -6.54 4.17 -14.87
C THR A 394 -7.35 3.69 -13.67
N LEU A 395 -7.09 4.24 -12.48
CA LEU A 395 -7.85 3.90 -11.27
C LEU A 395 -9.36 4.16 -11.43
N SER A 396 -9.72 5.30 -12.03
CA SER A 396 -11.12 5.66 -12.25
C SER A 396 -11.81 4.73 -13.25
N LYS A 397 -11.11 4.27 -14.29
CA LYS A 397 -11.65 3.27 -15.21
C LYS A 397 -12.04 1.99 -14.46
N TYR A 398 -11.17 1.49 -13.59
CA TYR A 398 -11.45 0.28 -12.81
C TYR A 398 -12.51 0.50 -11.73
N PHE A 399 -12.55 1.68 -11.11
CA PHE A 399 -13.65 2.06 -10.23
C PHE A 399 -14.99 2.02 -10.95
N PHE A 400 -15.11 2.67 -12.11
CA PHE A 400 -16.37 2.68 -12.87
C PHE A 400 -16.72 1.30 -13.42
N LYS A 401 -15.76 0.50 -13.88
CA LYS A 401 -15.98 -0.91 -14.29
C LYS A 401 -16.58 -1.72 -13.13
N SER A 402 -15.99 -1.61 -11.94
CA SER A 402 -16.46 -2.31 -10.74
C SER A 402 -17.84 -1.81 -10.30
N LEU A 403 -18.06 -0.49 -10.34
CA LEU A 403 -19.31 0.15 -9.94
C LEU A 403 -20.49 -0.26 -10.82
N VAL A 404 -20.33 -0.26 -12.15
CA VAL A 404 -21.46 -0.62 -13.04
C VAL A 404 -21.82 -2.09 -12.97
N ALA A 405 -20.82 -2.98 -12.82
CA ALA A 405 -21.04 -4.41 -12.62
C ALA A 405 -21.74 -4.70 -11.27
N PHE A 406 -21.47 -3.86 -10.27
CA PHE A 406 -22.14 -3.91 -8.96
C PHE A 406 -23.59 -3.39 -9.04
N LEU A 407 -23.81 -2.24 -9.68
CA LEU A 407 -25.16 -1.66 -9.88
C LEU A 407 -26.10 -2.58 -10.66
N GLU A 408 -25.58 -3.37 -11.60
CA GLU A 408 -26.38 -4.34 -12.37
C GLU A 408 -26.95 -5.47 -11.49
N LYS A 409 -26.22 -5.85 -10.44
CA LYS A 409 -26.50 -7.06 -9.65
C LYS A 409 -27.15 -6.77 -8.31
N GLU A 410 -26.87 -5.60 -7.74
CA GLU A 410 -27.26 -5.25 -6.39
C GLU A 410 -28.34 -4.17 -6.38
N THR A 411 -29.16 -4.15 -5.33
CA THR A 411 -30.11 -3.06 -5.11
C THR A 411 -29.40 -1.91 -4.42
N VAL A 412 -29.16 -0.82 -5.14
CA VAL A 412 -28.40 0.34 -4.67
C VAL A 412 -29.30 1.57 -4.60
N THR A 413 -29.21 2.34 -3.52
CA THR A 413 -29.96 3.61 -3.40
C THR A 413 -29.20 4.79 -3.99
N VAL A 414 -29.90 5.90 -4.27
CA VAL A 414 -29.28 7.15 -4.70
C VAL A 414 -28.23 7.63 -3.70
N ASN A 415 -28.51 7.52 -2.39
CA ASN A 415 -27.55 7.90 -1.36
C ASN A 415 -26.31 7.01 -1.31
N ASP A 416 -26.48 5.68 -1.46
CA ASP A 416 -25.34 4.75 -1.53
C ASP A 416 -24.43 5.09 -2.72
N LEU A 417 -25.01 5.36 -3.88
CA LEU A 417 -24.24 5.75 -5.06
C LEU A 417 -23.53 7.10 -4.86
N CYS A 418 -24.23 8.11 -4.35
CA CYS A 418 -23.65 9.42 -4.08
C CYS A 418 -22.53 9.33 -3.03
N PHE A 419 -22.67 8.46 -2.02
CA PHE A 419 -21.62 8.18 -1.04
C PHE A 419 -20.37 7.62 -1.69
N LEU A 420 -20.50 6.54 -2.47
CA LEU A 420 -19.37 5.89 -3.14
C LEU A 420 -18.63 6.86 -4.06
N LEU A 421 -19.37 7.64 -4.86
CA LEU A 421 -18.79 8.66 -5.74
C LEU A 421 -18.10 9.78 -4.96
N THR A 422 -18.73 10.30 -3.90
CA THR A 422 -18.16 11.40 -3.11
C THR A 422 -16.90 10.97 -2.36
N LEU A 423 -16.90 9.75 -1.81
CA LEU A 423 -15.75 9.18 -1.13
C LEU A 423 -14.59 8.94 -2.11
N TYR A 424 -14.90 8.41 -3.30
CA TYR A 424 -13.89 8.19 -4.33
C TYR A 424 -13.29 9.50 -4.87
N GLU A 425 -14.12 10.51 -5.17
CA GLU A 425 -13.62 11.85 -5.57
C GLU A 425 -12.76 12.49 -4.47
N GLY A 426 -13.17 12.32 -3.22
CA GLY A 426 -12.40 12.75 -2.04
C GLY A 426 -11.01 12.12 -1.98
N HIS A 427 -10.94 10.82 -2.25
CA HIS A 427 -9.68 10.06 -2.28
C HIS A 427 -8.77 10.52 -3.44
N LEU A 428 -9.33 10.72 -4.63
CA LEU A 428 -8.57 11.23 -5.78
C LEU A 428 -8.07 12.67 -5.57
N ASN A 429 -8.82 13.50 -4.85
CA ASN A 429 -8.43 14.87 -4.55
C ASN A 429 -7.12 14.95 -3.74
N GLN A 430 -6.78 13.94 -2.92
CA GLN A 430 -5.52 13.98 -2.17
C GLN A 430 -4.31 13.83 -3.08
N HIS A 431 -4.47 13.10 -4.18
CA HIS A 431 -3.43 12.94 -5.19
C HIS A 431 -3.32 14.20 -6.06
N LEU A 432 -4.46 14.70 -6.53
CA LEU A 432 -4.54 15.71 -7.59
C LEU A 432 -4.74 17.15 -7.11
N LYS A 433 -5.27 17.35 -5.89
CA LYS A 433 -5.58 18.66 -5.28
C LYS A 433 -6.50 19.53 -6.16
N PHE A 434 -7.77 19.11 -6.30
CA PHE A 434 -8.79 19.77 -7.12
C PHE A 434 -8.99 21.26 -6.80
N ASN A 435 -8.71 21.67 -5.56
CA ASN A 435 -8.90 23.04 -5.09
C ASN A 435 -7.75 24.00 -5.45
N ASP A 436 -6.69 23.51 -6.08
CA ASP A 436 -5.55 24.32 -6.53
C ASP A 436 -5.63 24.58 -8.03
N GLN A 437 -5.97 25.83 -8.41
CA GLN A 437 -6.11 26.22 -9.82
C GLN A 437 -4.85 25.98 -10.64
N SER A 438 -3.65 26.11 -10.03
CA SER A 438 -2.38 25.84 -10.73
C SER A 438 -2.20 24.37 -11.07
N LYS A 439 -2.81 23.48 -10.28
CA LYS A 439 -2.85 22.03 -10.53
C LYS A 439 -3.99 21.65 -11.46
N TYR A 440 -5.00 22.50 -11.60
CA TYR A 440 -6.15 22.19 -12.46
C TYR A 440 -5.74 21.96 -13.91
N ASP A 441 -4.90 22.85 -14.46
CA ASP A 441 -4.49 22.78 -15.87
C ASP A 441 -3.66 21.53 -16.17
N ILE A 442 -2.75 21.17 -15.25
CA ILE A 442 -1.94 19.94 -15.33
C ILE A 442 -2.84 18.70 -15.29
N ASN A 443 -3.89 18.74 -14.48
CA ASN A 443 -4.80 17.62 -14.27
C ASN A 443 -6.01 17.62 -15.22
N LYS A 444 -6.10 18.57 -16.15
CA LYS A 444 -7.21 18.69 -17.10
C LYS A 444 -7.51 17.37 -17.85
N PRO A 445 -6.52 16.61 -18.35
CA PRO A 445 -6.80 15.33 -19.00
C PRO A 445 -7.54 14.34 -18.10
N PHE A 446 -7.21 14.32 -16.80
CA PHE A 446 -7.93 13.51 -15.83
C PHE A 446 -9.36 14.00 -15.64
N PHE A 447 -9.57 15.31 -15.45
CA PHE A 447 -10.91 15.85 -15.23
C PHE A 447 -11.84 15.60 -16.41
N ASP A 448 -11.37 15.84 -17.63
CA ASP A 448 -12.14 15.57 -18.85
C ASP A 448 -12.57 14.08 -18.90
N SER A 449 -11.63 13.17 -18.62
CA SER A 449 -11.88 11.72 -18.64
C SER A 449 -12.85 11.28 -17.54
N TYR A 450 -12.65 11.77 -16.32
CA TYR A 450 -13.49 11.43 -15.18
C TYR A 450 -14.92 11.96 -15.36
N LEU A 451 -15.08 13.21 -15.83
CA LEU A 451 -16.38 13.78 -16.15
C LEU A 451 -17.10 13.02 -17.26
N ALA A 452 -16.39 12.57 -18.29
CA ALA A 452 -16.97 11.74 -19.34
C ALA A 452 -17.55 10.43 -18.78
N MET A 453 -16.77 9.71 -17.95
CA MET A 453 -17.23 8.47 -17.31
C MET A 453 -18.43 8.70 -16.37
N ARG A 454 -18.37 9.72 -15.52
CA ARG A 454 -19.46 10.04 -14.58
C ARG A 454 -20.73 10.49 -15.31
N ASN A 455 -20.61 11.30 -16.36
CA ASN A 455 -21.77 11.74 -17.15
C ASN A 455 -22.41 10.60 -17.92
N ALA A 456 -21.62 9.62 -18.40
CA ALA A 456 -22.15 8.39 -18.99
C ALA A 456 -22.98 7.60 -17.97
N LEU A 457 -22.47 7.42 -16.75
CA LEU A 457 -23.20 6.78 -15.66
C LEU A 457 -24.51 7.52 -15.34
N PHE A 458 -24.45 8.83 -15.13
CA PHE A 458 -25.63 9.63 -14.78
C PHE A 458 -26.68 9.60 -15.87
N SER A 459 -26.26 9.65 -17.14
CA SER A 459 -27.17 9.58 -18.30
C SER A 459 -27.84 8.21 -18.40
N ALA A 460 -27.10 7.13 -18.14
CA ALA A 460 -27.64 5.78 -18.12
C ALA A 460 -28.69 5.62 -17.01
N ILE A 461 -28.39 6.07 -15.79
CA ILE A 461 -29.32 6.04 -14.66
C ILE A 461 -30.57 6.88 -14.95
N LYS A 462 -30.42 8.11 -15.45
CA LYS A 462 -31.57 9.00 -15.75
C LYS A 462 -32.55 8.39 -16.76
N LYS A 463 -32.04 7.59 -17.70
CA LYS A 463 -32.86 6.96 -18.74
C LYS A 463 -33.77 5.87 -18.16
N GLU A 464 -33.27 5.11 -17.19
CA GLU A 464 -34.03 4.03 -16.53
C GLU A 464 -34.81 4.54 -15.32
N ASN A 465 -34.36 5.66 -14.74
CA ASN A 465 -34.96 6.29 -13.56
C ASN A 465 -35.30 7.76 -13.85
N PRO A 466 -36.34 8.06 -14.67
CA PRO A 466 -36.66 9.43 -15.08
C PRO A 466 -36.98 10.39 -13.94
N ASP A 467 -37.43 9.87 -12.79
CA ASP A 467 -37.76 10.68 -11.61
C ASP A 467 -36.56 10.97 -10.72
N VAL A 468 -35.44 10.26 -10.92
CA VAL A 468 -34.19 10.50 -10.19
C VAL A 468 -33.43 11.64 -10.86
N ASP A 469 -33.19 12.73 -10.13
CA ASP A 469 -32.21 13.75 -10.53
C ASP A 469 -30.88 13.50 -9.82
N LEU A 470 -30.15 12.51 -10.33
CA LEU A 470 -28.87 12.09 -9.73
C LEU A 470 -27.83 13.21 -9.78
N LYS A 471 -27.89 14.10 -10.78
CA LYS A 471 -26.93 15.20 -10.90
C LYS A 471 -27.12 16.19 -9.75
N THR A 472 -28.35 16.63 -9.51
CA THR A 472 -28.68 17.51 -8.38
C THR A 472 -28.44 16.81 -7.05
N ALA A 473 -28.91 15.56 -6.90
CA ALA A 473 -28.70 14.78 -5.69
C ALA A 473 -27.20 14.62 -5.38
N PHE A 474 -26.38 14.29 -6.38
CA PHE A 474 -24.94 14.19 -6.21
C PHE A 474 -24.30 15.54 -5.88
N ALA A 475 -24.70 16.64 -6.50
CA ALA A 475 -24.17 17.96 -6.19
C ALA A 475 -24.43 18.37 -4.73
N GLU A 476 -25.65 18.12 -4.23
CA GLU A 476 -26.09 18.46 -2.88
C GLU A 476 -25.62 17.46 -1.81
N TYR A 477 -25.28 16.23 -2.21
CA TYR A 477 -24.89 15.17 -1.29
C TYR A 477 -23.65 15.53 -0.50
N ASN A 478 -23.72 15.64 0.81
CA ASN A 478 -22.51 15.72 1.63
C ASN A 478 -22.43 14.47 2.47
N ILE A 479 -21.23 13.87 2.56
CA ILE A 479 -20.99 12.86 3.60
C ILE A 479 -21.16 13.61 4.91
N THR A 480 -22.27 13.37 5.57
CA THR A 480 -22.70 14.20 6.68
C THR A 480 -22.50 13.41 7.95
N ALA A 481 -21.57 13.83 8.80
CA ALA A 481 -21.53 13.40 10.20
C ALA A 481 -22.64 14.12 10.97
N LEU A 482 -23.90 13.92 10.59
CA LEU A 482 -25.03 14.75 11.06
C LEU A 482 -25.25 14.64 12.58
N GLU A 483 -24.82 13.55 13.21
CA GLU A 483 -24.57 13.47 14.66
C GLU A 483 -23.33 12.59 14.94
N LYS A 484 -22.15 13.20 14.81
CA LYS A 484 -20.80 12.73 15.24
C LYS A 484 -20.26 11.37 14.76
N SER A 485 -21.02 10.51 14.07
CA SER A 485 -20.54 9.19 13.62
C SER A 485 -21.41 8.46 12.58
N LEU A 486 -22.50 9.03 12.08
CA LEU A 486 -23.38 8.34 11.13
C LEU A 486 -23.09 8.77 9.69
N LEU A 487 -22.86 7.80 8.80
CA LEU A 487 -22.72 8.01 7.37
C LEU A 487 -24.12 7.88 6.73
N ASN A 488 -24.49 8.86 5.90
CA ASN A 488 -25.77 8.96 5.21
C ASN A 488 -25.89 8.02 4.00
N ALA A 489 -25.44 6.78 4.18
CA ALA A 489 -25.54 5.65 3.27
C ALA A 489 -25.83 4.39 4.10
N GLU A 490 -26.39 3.35 3.48
CA GLU A 490 -26.68 2.08 4.16
C GLU A 490 -25.64 1.02 3.79
N LEU A 491 -25.32 0.93 2.49
CA LEU A 491 -24.42 -0.05 1.90
C LEU A 491 -24.65 -1.49 2.37
N SER A 492 -25.89 -1.87 2.71
CA SER A 492 -26.22 -3.18 3.30
C SER A 492 -25.93 -4.37 2.38
N MET A 493 -25.85 -4.12 1.08
CA MET A 493 -25.44 -5.11 0.07
C MET A 493 -23.93 -5.43 0.12
N LEU A 494 -23.10 -4.62 0.80
CA LEU A 494 -21.69 -4.91 1.01
C LEU A 494 -21.45 -5.72 2.28
N SER A 495 -20.44 -6.59 2.24
CA SER A 495 -19.98 -7.33 3.41
C SER A 495 -19.45 -6.39 4.52
N ALA A 496 -19.42 -6.88 5.75
CA ALA A 496 -19.08 -6.08 6.93
C ALA A 496 -17.66 -5.48 6.87
N ASP A 497 -16.71 -6.25 6.34
CA ASP A 497 -15.32 -5.84 6.11
C ASP A 497 -15.21 -4.71 5.06
N LYS A 498 -15.95 -4.80 3.95
CA LYS A 498 -16.01 -3.73 2.93
C LYS A 498 -16.60 -2.45 3.50
N ARG A 499 -17.70 -2.56 4.26
CA ARG A 499 -18.28 -1.42 4.97
C ARG A 499 -17.30 -0.82 5.99
N ALA A 500 -16.60 -1.65 6.76
CA ALA A 500 -15.60 -1.19 7.72
C ALA A 500 -14.46 -0.41 7.04
N PHE A 501 -13.98 -0.89 5.90
CA PHE A 501 -12.98 -0.18 5.11
C PHE A 501 -13.50 1.18 4.60
N LEU A 502 -14.71 1.23 4.02
CA LEU A 502 -15.28 2.49 3.54
C LEU A 502 -15.53 3.51 4.66
N ALA A 503 -15.93 3.04 5.85
CA ALA A 503 -16.06 3.87 7.04
C ALA A 503 -14.70 4.45 7.49
N GLU A 504 -13.65 3.63 7.50
CA GLU A 504 -12.28 4.09 7.79
C GLU A 504 -11.80 5.16 6.79
N ARG A 505 -12.18 5.04 5.51
CA ARG A 505 -11.85 6.03 4.48
C ARG A 505 -12.64 7.32 4.65
N ALA A 506 -13.92 7.23 4.99
CA ALA A 506 -14.72 8.41 5.29
C ALA A 506 -14.17 9.17 6.52
N GLU A 507 -13.76 8.46 7.58
CA GLU A 507 -13.13 9.04 8.76
C GLU A 507 -11.86 9.81 8.43
N TRP A 508 -11.00 9.17 7.64
CA TRP A 508 -9.72 9.76 7.27
C TRP A 508 -9.89 10.98 6.35
N GLN A 509 -10.85 10.94 5.41
CA GLN A 509 -11.18 12.12 4.60
C GLN A 509 -11.72 13.27 5.46
N ALA A 510 -12.54 12.98 6.47
CA ALA A 510 -13.03 13.98 7.42
C ALA A 510 -11.87 14.71 8.13
N GLY A 511 -10.81 13.96 8.49
CA GLY A 511 -9.64 14.48 9.18
C GLY A 511 -8.72 15.37 8.33
N LEU A 512 -8.62 15.13 7.02
CA LEU A 512 -7.70 15.87 6.14
C LEU A 512 -8.27 17.16 5.55
N SER A 513 -9.55 17.14 5.13
CA SER A 513 -10.11 18.20 4.29
C SER A 513 -11.50 18.67 4.70
N GLY A 514 -12.07 18.09 5.77
CA GLY A 514 -13.52 18.08 5.97
C GLY A 514 -14.20 17.12 4.99
N LEU A 515 -15.39 16.64 5.37
CA LEU A 515 -16.22 15.79 4.53
C LEU A 515 -16.75 16.62 3.34
N GLY A 516 -16.59 16.13 2.10
CA GLY A 516 -17.26 16.72 0.94
C GLY A 516 -16.39 17.41 -0.12
N VAL A 517 -15.08 17.13 -0.22
CA VAL A 517 -14.32 17.56 -1.41
C VAL A 517 -14.77 16.76 -2.62
N LYS A 518 -15.33 17.45 -3.62
CA LYS A 518 -15.78 16.89 -4.89
C LYS A 518 -15.11 17.59 -6.04
N LEU A 519 -15.06 16.92 -7.18
CA LEU A 519 -14.67 17.59 -8.41
C LEU A 519 -15.76 18.59 -8.79
N ALA A 520 -15.43 19.88 -8.75
CA ALA A 520 -16.33 20.94 -9.16
C ALA A 520 -16.67 20.78 -10.66
N SER A 521 -17.90 20.36 -10.95
CA SER A 521 -18.35 20.12 -12.32
C SER A 521 -19.42 21.07 -12.81
N ASP A 522 -19.86 22.01 -11.98
CA ASP A 522 -21.03 22.84 -12.26
C ASP A 522 -20.81 24.29 -11.83
N LYS A 523 -19.76 24.93 -12.36
CA LYS A 523 -19.77 26.38 -12.58
C LYS A 523 -20.00 26.67 -14.05
#